data_AF-A0A7U4LZU4-F1
#
_entry.id   AF-A0A7U4LZU4-F1
#
_cell.length_a   1.000
_cell.length_b   1.000
_cell.length_c   1.000
_cell.angle_alpha   90.00
_cell.angle_beta   90.00
_cell.angle_gamma   90.00
#
_symmetry.space_group_name_H-M   'P 1'
#
loop_
_entity.id
_entity.type
_entity.pdbx_description
1 polymer ?
#
loop_
_entity_poly.entity_id
_entity_poly.type
_entity_poly.pdbx_seq_one_letter_code
_entity_poly.pdbx_strand_id
1 'polypeptide(L)'
;MKLLQITSNNSKFSTIEFKDGLNLIVGTKIDKDKKETSNGVGKTMSIQLINYLLAGQNKLLDQVLQNLTTSVTLQLKIKDEIHQISRDGKIISLDEEELKLKDLKDFLNKSVDNDRFTFRDLFVRFNRQSYEKATAQISTEEAFKNNAINAWLLGLDIHYIDKKKELYNKQQALKQIIAYLKELQETVNKEEIYEIKEKLEKIEKDIENFEIAEDYYQIKEKADELTLQLRDSENRLSMLRRDLNLREELIRVNKQEDVDINRVERIYNEAKFFLDDKVIKHLEAVKEFHNTLFENRKKKAKEEIEILIKEIEIEKQRIESLDKERSKLLQYLESKGALEEYNKLLRYRDELKNKLQDLEAKEKEKERYEEEKQQLKLEIDKFELELIKASKTMKSQFGSLATKFRDISNKFYEKPGYLDIDINSTMKAKYVYKIDPKIQADESSGIGMMKIFIYDMLTYDLNSNLIGFSSHDNILYDVVDERQIATALDYAKNNASQYICSISDTKFQGALEYANKVDKNDVILELNEHKKLFGIDF
;
A
#
# COMPACT_ATOMS: atom_id res chain seq x y z
N MET A 1 -2.88 10.76 33.12
CA MET A 1 -3.01 9.41 33.72
C MET A 1 -2.16 9.32 34.97
N LYS A 2 -2.36 8.31 35.81
CA LYS A 2 -1.50 8.00 36.96
C LYS A 2 -1.35 6.49 37.08
N LEU A 3 -0.12 5.97 37.17
CA LEU A 3 0.12 4.55 37.42
C LEU A 3 -0.13 4.27 38.90
N LEU A 4 -0.77 3.13 39.21
CA LEU A 4 -1.10 2.73 40.58
C LEU A 4 -0.25 1.53 41.00
N GLN A 5 -0.27 0.44 40.23
CA GLN A 5 0.56 -0.72 40.53
C GLN A 5 0.78 -1.61 39.31
N ILE A 6 1.89 -2.36 39.30
CA ILE A 6 2.08 -3.52 38.43
C ILE A 6 2.15 -4.78 39.31
N THR A 7 1.28 -5.73 39.03
CA THR A 7 1.19 -7.02 39.72
C THR A 7 1.34 -8.18 38.74
N SER A 8 1.46 -9.40 39.26
CA SER A 8 1.50 -10.63 38.48
C SER A 8 0.87 -11.77 39.26
N ASN A 9 0.35 -12.78 38.56
CA ASN A 9 -0.09 -14.02 39.19
C ASN A 9 1.08 -14.95 39.62
N ASN A 10 2.32 -14.62 39.23
CA ASN A 10 3.51 -15.30 39.73
C ASN A 10 3.88 -14.80 41.13
N SER A 11 3.88 -15.69 42.12
CA SER A 11 4.23 -15.36 43.52
C SER A 11 5.67 -14.89 43.73
N LYS A 12 6.57 -15.15 42.77
CA LYS A 12 7.95 -14.64 42.77
C LYS A 12 8.08 -13.26 42.14
N PHE A 13 7.01 -12.73 41.55
CA PHE A 13 7.04 -11.39 40.97
C PHE A 13 7.13 -10.35 42.08
N SER A 14 8.03 -9.38 41.90
CA SER A 14 8.12 -8.26 42.82
C SER A 14 7.15 -7.15 42.39
N THR A 15 5.99 -7.08 43.05
CA THR A 15 4.97 -6.05 42.82
C THR A 15 5.58 -4.64 42.90
N ILE A 16 5.15 -3.78 41.98
CA ILE A 16 5.57 -2.39 41.91
C ILE A 16 4.37 -1.52 42.30
N GLU A 17 4.42 -0.89 43.47
CA GLU A 17 3.37 0.03 43.95
C GLU A 17 3.82 1.47 43.71
N PHE A 18 3.13 2.19 42.82
CA PHE A 18 3.47 3.55 42.49
C PHE A 18 2.77 4.54 43.42
N LYS A 19 3.50 5.61 43.78
CA LYS A 19 3.02 6.75 44.55
C LYS A 19 3.09 8.05 43.74
N ASP A 20 2.54 9.12 44.31
CA ASP A 20 2.75 10.48 43.79
C ASP A 20 4.18 10.94 44.01
N GLY A 21 4.64 11.84 43.14
CA GLY A 21 6.00 12.35 43.16
C GLY A 21 7.03 11.33 42.69
N LEU A 22 8.11 11.16 43.46
CA LEU A 22 9.28 10.37 43.06
C LEU A 22 9.11 8.87 43.39
N ASN A 23 9.37 8.02 42.40
CA ASN A 23 9.30 6.56 42.47
C ASN A 23 10.62 5.94 41.98
N LEU A 24 11.43 5.42 42.90
CA LEU A 24 12.74 4.85 42.60
C LEU A 24 12.70 3.32 42.60
N ILE A 25 13.26 2.74 41.55
CA ILE A 25 13.51 1.31 41.42
C ILE A 25 15.01 1.07 41.54
N VAL A 26 15.45 0.57 42.69
CA VAL A 26 16.87 0.45 43.04
C VAL A 26 17.33 -0.99 42.90
N GLY A 27 18.44 -1.19 42.18
CA GLY A 27 19.13 -2.48 42.13
C GLY A 27 20.26 -2.54 43.15
N THR A 28 20.09 -3.29 44.23
CA THR A 28 21.05 -3.44 45.32
C THR A 28 21.97 -4.65 45.12
N LYS A 29 23.20 -4.52 45.62
CA LYS A 29 24.17 -5.63 45.74
C LYS A 29 24.16 -6.07 47.20
N ILE A 30 23.87 -7.34 47.46
CA ILE A 30 23.84 -7.88 48.82
C ILE A 30 25.24 -8.33 49.26
N ASP A 31 26.03 -8.90 48.35
CA ASP A 31 27.31 -9.49 48.71
C ASP A 31 28.54 -8.60 48.48
N LYS A 32 29.43 -8.57 49.47
CA LYS A 32 30.78 -7.96 49.38
C LYS A 32 31.76 -8.86 48.63
N ASP A 33 31.38 -10.11 48.36
CA ASP A 33 32.18 -11.05 47.58
C ASP A 33 32.08 -10.74 46.08
N LYS A 34 33.25 -10.49 45.47
CA LYS A 34 33.47 -9.82 44.17
C LYS A 34 32.94 -10.55 42.92
N LYS A 35 32.04 -11.52 43.02
CA LYS A 35 31.60 -12.35 41.88
C LYS A 35 30.16 -12.12 41.42
N GLU A 36 29.25 -11.69 42.29
CA GLU A 36 27.86 -11.46 41.88
C GLU A 36 27.62 -9.97 41.56
N THR A 37 26.86 -9.74 40.49
CA THR A 37 26.58 -8.39 39.97
C THR A 37 25.09 -8.16 40.00
N SER A 38 24.65 -6.98 40.46
CA SER A 38 23.27 -6.47 40.35
C SER A 38 22.75 -6.27 38.90
N ASN A 39 23.45 -6.82 37.92
CA ASN A 39 23.06 -6.79 36.51
C ASN A 39 22.10 -7.95 36.25
N GLY A 40 21.03 -7.72 35.47
CA GLY A 40 20.04 -8.77 35.17
C GLY A 40 18.92 -8.94 36.20
N VAL A 41 18.91 -8.18 37.31
CA VAL A 41 17.85 -8.30 38.35
C VAL A 41 16.46 -7.76 37.93
N GLY A 42 16.39 -7.05 36.79
CA GLY A 42 15.12 -6.54 36.22
C GLY A 42 14.87 -5.02 36.34
N LYS A 43 15.88 -4.19 36.67
CA LYS A 43 15.73 -2.72 36.73
C LYS A 43 15.15 -2.11 35.44
N THR A 44 15.84 -2.33 34.32
CA THR A 44 15.39 -1.85 33.00
C THR A 44 14.10 -2.53 32.58
N MET A 45 13.95 -3.81 32.91
CA MET A 45 12.71 -4.56 32.63
C MET A 45 11.49 -3.93 33.32
N SER A 46 11.66 -3.35 34.50
CA SER A 46 10.58 -2.66 35.24
C SER A 46 10.05 -1.45 34.47
N ILE A 47 10.94 -0.63 33.88
CA ILE A 47 10.55 0.49 33.02
C ILE A 47 9.97 0.00 31.69
N GLN A 48 10.53 -1.08 31.13
CA GLN A 48 10.02 -1.71 29.90
C GLN A 48 8.63 -2.33 30.08
N LEU A 49 8.28 -2.80 31.28
CA LEU A 49 6.93 -3.30 31.59
C LEU A 49 5.89 -2.19 31.44
N ILE A 50 6.18 -0.97 31.88
CA ILE A 50 5.28 0.19 31.69
C ILE A 50 5.04 0.39 30.19
N ASN A 51 6.11 0.42 29.40
CA ASN A 51 6.02 0.55 27.95
C ASN A 51 5.20 -0.58 27.31
N TYR A 52 5.44 -1.82 27.73
CA TYR A 52 4.80 -3.02 27.21
C TYR A 52 3.31 -3.08 27.54
N LEU A 53 2.93 -2.80 28.79
CA LEU A 53 1.54 -2.79 29.26
C LEU A 53 0.76 -1.65 28.58
N LEU A 54 1.39 -0.51 28.31
CA LEU A 54 0.80 0.61 27.57
C LEU A 54 0.94 0.46 26.04
N ALA A 55 0.62 -0.73 25.53
CA ALA A 55 0.56 -1.10 24.11
C ALA A 55 1.90 -1.07 23.32
N GLY A 56 3.03 -1.16 24.01
CA GLY A 56 4.34 -1.40 23.42
C GLY A 56 4.56 -2.86 23.03
N GLN A 57 5.39 -3.11 22.02
CA GLN A 57 5.83 -4.45 21.67
C GLN A 57 7.17 -4.76 22.35
N ASN A 58 7.30 -5.96 22.92
CA ASN A 58 8.56 -6.44 23.48
C ASN A 58 8.56 -7.97 23.43
N LYS A 59 9.27 -8.52 22.44
CA LYS A 59 9.34 -9.97 22.20
C LYS A 59 9.97 -10.73 23.37
N LEU A 60 10.93 -10.10 24.06
CA LEU A 60 11.57 -10.71 25.22
C LEU A 60 10.57 -10.86 26.37
N LEU A 61 9.76 -9.82 26.64
CA LEU A 61 8.68 -9.91 27.63
C LEU A 61 7.62 -10.94 27.21
N ASP A 62 7.22 -10.99 25.94
CA ASP A 62 6.29 -12.01 25.46
C ASP A 62 6.82 -13.43 25.74
N GLN A 63 8.11 -13.68 25.50
CA GLN A 63 8.75 -14.97 25.78
C GLN A 63 8.86 -15.27 27.27
N VAL A 64 9.25 -14.28 28.08
CA VAL A 64 9.38 -14.45 29.55
C VAL A 64 8.04 -14.82 30.18
N LEU A 65 6.96 -14.11 29.81
CA LEU A 65 5.62 -14.36 30.34
C LEU A 65 5.10 -15.74 29.94
N GLN A 66 5.31 -16.15 28.68
CA GLN A 66 4.94 -17.48 28.20
C GLN A 66 5.74 -18.59 28.88
N ASN A 67 7.06 -18.43 29.01
CA ASN A 67 7.93 -19.44 29.64
C ASN A 67 7.60 -19.64 31.12
N LEU A 68 7.27 -18.56 31.83
CA LEU A 68 6.87 -18.61 33.23
C LEU A 68 5.39 -18.96 33.41
N THR A 69 4.61 -19.08 32.32
CA THR A 69 3.16 -19.30 32.34
C THR A 69 2.46 -18.30 33.28
N THR A 70 2.78 -17.01 33.10
CA THR A 70 2.36 -15.93 34.00
C THR A 70 1.82 -14.75 33.24
N SER A 71 0.97 -13.96 33.89
CA SER A 71 0.51 -12.66 33.41
C SER A 71 1.03 -11.53 34.29
N VAL A 72 1.14 -10.35 33.70
CA VAL A 72 1.39 -9.08 34.38
C VAL A 72 0.22 -8.16 34.16
N THR A 73 -0.16 -7.40 35.19
CA THR A 73 -1.31 -6.49 35.18
C THR A 73 -0.88 -5.10 35.63
N LEU A 74 -1.10 -4.09 34.80
CA LEU A 74 -0.97 -2.67 35.18
C LEU A 74 -2.33 -2.14 35.61
N GLN A 75 -2.42 -1.65 36.84
CA GLN A 75 -3.53 -0.83 37.28
C GLN A 75 -3.15 0.66 37.13
N LEU A 76 -4.01 1.43 36.48
CA LEU A 76 -3.79 2.85 36.24
C LEU A 76 -5.10 3.64 36.34
N LYS A 77 -4.98 4.91 36.72
CA LYS A 77 -6.07 5.88 36.71
C LYS A 77 -6.02 6.70 35.41
N ILE A 78 -7.10 6.67 34.63
CA ILE A 78 -7.31 7.53 33.45
C ILE A 78 -8.50 8.43 33.77
N LYS A 79 -8.29 9.74 33.80
CA LYS A 79 -9.26 10.71 34.33
C LYS A 79 -9.68 10.31 35.75
N ASP A 80 -10.94 9.93 35.96
CA ASP A 80 -11.48 9.50 37.25
C ASP A 80 -11.72 8.00 37.38
N GLU A 81 -11.46 7.23 36.33
CA GLU A 81 -11.69 5.79 36.29
C GLU A 81 -10.38 5.01 36.47
N ILE A 82 -10.48 3.86 37.12
CA ILE A 82 -9.37 2.93 37.30
C ILE A 82 -9.56 1.80 36.30
N HIS A 83 -8.54 1.57 35.50
CA HIS A 83 -8.49 0.48 34.53
C HIS A 83 -7.37 -0.50 34.87
N GLN A 84 -7.52 -1.73 34.39
CA GLN A 84 -6.52 -2.78 34.47
C GLN A 84 -6.16 -3.27 33.07
N ILE A 85 -4.88 -3.20 32.71
CA ILE A 85 -4.37 -3.77 31.47
C ILE A 85 -3.52 -4.98 31.82
N SER A 86 -3.89 -6.17 31.36
CA SER A 86 -3.13 -7.39 31.61
C SER A 86 -2.60 -8.02 30.32
N ARG A 87 -1.42 -8.65 30.43
CA ARG A 87 -0.77 -9.35 29.32
C ARG A 87 -0.05 -10.60 29.83
N ASP A 88 -0.13 -11.71 29.10
CA ASP A 88 0.55 -12.99 29.39
C ASP A 88 1.56 -13.41 28.29
N GLY A 89 1.82 -12.51 27.35
CA GLY A 89 2.65 -12.75 26.17
C GLY A 89 1.90 -13.28 24.95
N LYS A 90 0.62 -13.64 25.07
CA LYS A 90 -0.27 -14.01 23.95
C LYS A 90 -1.58 -13.22 23.96
N ILE A 91 -2.22 -13.19 25.11
CA ILE A 91 -3.51 -12.54 25.37
C ILE A 91 -3.24 -11.16 25.96
N ILE A 92 -4.11 -10.21 25.58
CA ILE A 92 -4.16 -8.86 26.12
C ILE A 92 -5.58 -8.68 26.63
N SER A 93 -5.74 -8.18 27.85
CA SER A 93 -7.04 -7.80 28.39
C SER A 93 -7.06 -6.38 28.94
N LEU A 94 -8.23 -5.76 28.90
CA LEU A 94 -8.57 -4.47 29.50
C LEU A 94 -9.81 -4.72 30.36
N ASP A 95 -9.70 -4.44 31.66
CA ASP A 95 -10.78 -4.62 32.63
C ASP A 95 -11.39 -6.03 32.54
N GLU A 96 -10.51 -7.04 32.51
CA GLU A 96 -10.81 -8.49 32.41
C GLU A 96 -11.35 -8.97 31.04
N GLU A 97 -11.69 -8.07 30.12
CA GLU A 97 -12.12 -8.44 28.77
C GLU A 97 -10.92 -8.64 27.83
N GLU A 98 -10.88 -9.73 27.07
CA GLU A 98 -9.83 -9.98 26.08
C GLU A 98 -10.01 -9.11 24.83
N LEU A 99 -8.91 -8.56 24.31
CA LEU A 99 -8.92 -7.73 23.09
C LEU A 99 -7.63 -7.84 22.28
N LYS A 100 -7.66 -7.34 21.04
CA LYS A 100 -6.46 -7.29 20.19
C LYS A 100 -5.64 -6.05 20.54
N LEU A 101 -4.33 -6.09 20.26
CA LEU A 101 -3.44 -4.94 20.47
C LEU A 101 -3.94 -3.65 19.78
N LYS A 102 -4.66 -3.76 18.66
CA LYS A 102 -5.27 -2.62 17.97
C LYS A 102 -6.32 -1.93 18.86
N ASP A 103 -7.20 -2.71 19.48
CA ASP A 103 -8.29 -2.18 20.30
C ASP A 103 -7.73 -1.51 21.58
N LEU A 104 -6.62 -2.04 22.14
CA LEU A 104 -5.92 -1.42 23.26
C LEU A 104 -5.34 -0.06 22.86
N LYS A 105 -4.75 0.03 21.67
CA LYS A 105 -4.23 1.30 21.13
C LYS A 105 -5.37 2.29 20.92
N ASP A 106 -6.51 1.85 20.41
CA ASP A 106 -7.67 2.71 20.17
C ASP A 106 -8.26 3.23 21.50
N PHE A 107 -8.31 2.40 22.53
CA PHE A 107 -8.65 2.82 23.90
C PHE A 107 -7.68 3.89 24.42
N LEU A 108 -6.36 3.63 24.36
CA LEU A 108 -5.35 4.57 24.82
C LEU A 108 -5.33 5.86 23.99
N ASN A 109 -5.61 5.81 22.68
CA ASN A 109 -5.72 7.02 21.86
C ASN A 109 -6.82 7.97 22.36
N LYS A 110 -7.95 7.44 22.86
CA LYS A 110 -9.05 8.24 23.42
C LYS A 110 -8.75 8.86 24.78
N SER A 111 -7.68 8.40 25.44
CA SER A 111 -7.30 8.87 26.78
C SER A 111 -6.48 10.15 26.77
N VAL A 112 -5.93 10.53 25.62
CA VAL A 112 -5.16 11.77 25.40
C VAL A 112 -5.98 12.73 24.56
N ASP A 113 -6.17 13.94 25.05
CA ASP A 113 -6.94 14.98 24.34
C ASP A 113 -6.08 15.63 23.25
N ASN A 114 -5.97 14.94 22.12
CA ASN A 114 -5.32 15.45 20.91
C ASN A 114 -5.84 14.72 19.67
N ASP A 115 -5.89 15.41 18.54
CA ASP A 115 -6.35 14.88 17.24
C ASP A 115 -5.20 14.55 16.28
N ARG A 116 -3.97 14.87 16.69
CA ARG A 116 -2.82 14.92 15.77
C ARG A 116 -1.92 13.70 15.83
N PHE A 117 -1.68 13.17 17.03
CA PHE A 117 -0.73 12.09 17.29
C PHE A 117 -1.40 10.96 18.06
N THR A 118 -0.94 9.74 17.83
CA THR A 118 -1.43 8.61 18.62
C THR A 118 -0.91 8.72 20.06
N PHE A 119 -1.59 8.09 21.01
CA PHE A 119 -1.09 7.95 22.38
C PHE A 119 0.34 7.45 22.40
N ARG A 120 0.66 6.46 21.55
CA ARG A 120 1.99 5.86 21.48
C ARG A 120 3.06 6.82 20.98
N ASP A 121 2.74 7.72 20.05
CA ASP A 121 3.66 8.74 19.55
C ASP A 121 4.06 9.72 20.67
N LEU A 122 3.14 10.02 21.58
CA LEU A 122 3.34 10.95 22.69
C LEU A 122 3.94 10.26 23.91
N PHE A 123 3.41 9.10 24.31
CA PHE A 123 3.81 8.35 25.49
C PHE A 123 5.32 8.05 25.52
N VAL A 124 5.92 7.65 24.39
CA VAL A 124 7.36 7.35 24.31
C VAL A 124 8.26 8.57 24.53
N ARG A 125 7.70 9.79 24.52
CA ARG A 125 8.43 11.02 24.86
C ARG A 125 8.57 11.18 26.37
N PHE A 126 7.66 10.58 27.13
CA PHE A 126 7.65 10.59 28.59
C PHE A 126 8.14 9.26 29.19
N ASN A 127 8.12 8.17 28.42
CA ASN A 127 8.79 6.90 28.72
C ASN A 127 9.85 6.63 27.65
N ARG A 128 11.01 7.27 27.85
CA ARG A 128 12.08 7.34 26.86
C ARG A 128 12.73 5.98 26.59
N GLN A 129 13.13 5.73 25.34
CA GLN A 129 13.75 4.46 24.92
C GLN A 129 15.17 4.59 24.37
N SER A 130 15.55 5.77 23.85
CA SER A 130 16.90 6.05 23.35
C SER A 130 17.52 7.18 24.15
N TYR A 131 18.82 7.18 24.42
CA TYR A 131 19.54 8.25 25.15
C TYR A 131 20.61 8.94 24.30
N GLU A 132 20.48 8.89 22.98
CA GLU A 132 21.48 9.46 22.06
C GLU A 132 21.51 11.00 22.09
N LYS A 133 20.33 11.64 21.99
CA LYS A 133 20.17 13.10 21.97
C LYS A 133 18.82 13.49 22.56
N ALA A 134 18.73 14.68 23.15
CA ALA A 134 17.52 15.20 23.79
C ALA A 134 16.25 15.05 22.94
N THR A 135 16.28 15.45 21.66
CA THR A 135 15.13 15.38 20.74
C THR A 135 14.89 14.01 20.10
N ALA A 136 15.73 13.01 20.41
CA ALA A 136 15.66 11.65 19.87
C ALA A 136 15.25 10.65 20.96
N GLN A 137 14.00 10.75 21.43
CA GLN A 137 13.47 9.90 22.52
C GLN A 137 13.30 8.42 22.12
N ILE A 138 13.24 8.14 20.81
CA ILE A 138 13.28 6.79 20.23
C ILE A 138 14.44 6.70 19.23
N SER A 139 15.00 5.51 19.06
CA SER A 139 16.23 5.31 18.26
C SER A 139 16.03 5.50 16.76
N THR A 140 14.87 5.11 16.24
CA THR A 140 14.54 5.25 14.82
C THR A 140 13.16 5.87 14.62
N GLU A 141 13.13 7.01 13.94
CA GLU A 141 11.89 7.72 13.60
C GLU A 141 12.06 8.50 12.29
N GLU A 142 10.97 8.66 11.54
CA GLU A 142 10.94 9.57 10.40
C GLU A 142 11.22 11.01 10.87
N ALA A 143 12.21 11.68 10.26
CA ALA A 143 12.65 13.02 10.67
C ALA A 143 11.53 14.06 10.75
N PHE A 144 10.62 14.12 9.77
CA PHE A 144 9.49 15.05 9.82
C PHE A 144 8.54 14.75 10.98
N LYS A 145 8.27 13.47 11.25
CA LYS A 145 7.42 13.04 12.37
C LYS A 145 8.05 13.39 13.71
N ASN A 146 9.34 13.07 13.88
CA ASN A 146 10.08 13.44 15.09
C ASN A 146 10.08 14.96 15.33
N ASN A 147 10.30 15.74 14.26
CA ASN A 147 10.27 17.19 14.33
C ASN A 147 8.89 17.72 14.69
N ALA A 148 7.82 17.15 14.10
CA ALA A 148 6.44 17.53 14.40
C ALA A 148 6.06 17.26 15.85
N ILE A 149 6.43 16.12 16.41
CA ILE A 149 6.08 15.77 17.79
C ILE A 149 6.84 16.66 18.79
N ASN A 150 8.15 16.86 18.59
CA ASN A 150 8.93 17.76 19.45
C ASN A 150 8.44 19.21 19.33
N ALA A 151 8.15 19.70 18.12
CA ALA A 151 7.60 21.04 17.91
C ALA A 151 6.25 21.20 18.61
N TRP A 152 5.35 20.22 18.48
CA TRP A 152 4.04 20.24 19.12
C TRP A 152 4.13 20.23 20.66
N LEU A 153 5.00 19.41 21.24
CA LEU A 153 5.24 19.39 22.70
C LEU A 153 5.81 20.72 23.22
N LEU A 154 6.51 21.48 22.37
CA LEU A 154 6.98 22.82 22.69
C LEU A 154 5.95 23.93 22.38
N GLY A 155 4.76 23.56 21.88
CA GLY A 155 3.70 24.49 21.48
C GLY A 155 3.98 25.26 20.18
N LEU A 156 4.89 24.76 19.34
CA LEU A 156 5.22 25.37 18.05
C LEU A 156 4.24 24.94 16.96
N ASP A 157 4.03 25.81 15.96
CA ASP A 157 3.09 25.55 14.87
C ASP A 157 3.61 24.46 13.91
N ILE A 158 2.95 23.31 13.90
CA ILE A 158 3.32 22.17 13.06
C ILE A 158 2.81 22.26 11.63
N HIS A 159 1.94 23.22 11.29
CA HIS A 159 1.42 23.39 9.92
C HIS A 159 2.57 23.59 8.91
N TYR A 160 3.60 24.34 9.31
CA TYR A 160 4.81 24.52 8.52
C TYR A 160 5.51 23.18 8.22
N ILE A 161 5.50 22.23 9.16
CA ILE A 161 6.13 20.92 8.97
C ILE A 161 5.35 20.09 7.97
N ASP A 162 4.02 20.11 8.06
CA ASP A 162 3.13 19.41 7.13
C ASP A 162 3.28 19.92 5.71
N LYS A 163 3.23 21.25 5.54
CA LYS A 163 3.42 21.90 4.25
C LYS A 163 4.81 21.62 3.68
N LYS A 164 5.87 21.66 4.52
CA LYS A 164 7.23 21.31 4.08
C LYS A 164 7.32 19.85 3.64
N LYS A 165 6.72 18.92 4.38
CA LYS A 165 6.70 17.50 4.04
C LYS A 165 5.96 17.24 2.73
N GLU A 166 4.82 17.88 2.52
CA GLU A 166 4.06 17.82 1.27
C GLU A 166 4.91 18.29 0.07
N LEU A 167 5.47 19.50 0.15
CA LEU A 167 6.31 20.06 -0.92
C LEU A 167 7.56 19.23 -1.18
N TYR A 168 8.19 18.71 -0.12
CA TYR A 168 9.34 17.82 -0.23
C TYR A 168 8.97 16.53 -0.99
N ASN A 169 7.84 15.91 -0.65
CA ASN A 169 7.39 14.69 -1.32
C ASN A 169 7.02 14.92 -2.78
N LYS A 170 6.29 16.02 -3.08
CA LYS A 170 6.03 16.45 -4.46
C LYS A 170 7.32 16.63 -5.24
N GLN A 171 8.32 17.30 -4.65
CA GLN A 171 9.62 17.52 -5.30
C GLN A 171 10.35 16.22 -5.61
N GLN A 172 10.35 15.24 -4.69
CA GLN A 172 10.99 13.94 -4.91
C GLN A 172 10.28 13.13 -6.00
N ALA A 173 8.94 13.07 -5.97
CA ALA A 173 8.16 12.36 -6.98
C ALA A 173 8.40 12.95 -8.39
N LEU A 174 8.35 14.26 -8.51
CA LEU A 174 8.55 14.96 -9.78
C LEU A 174 9.99 14.79 -10.30
N LYS A 175 10.98 14.76 -9.39
CA LYS A 175 12.38 14.44 -9.74
C LYS A 175 12.52 13.02 -10.29
N GLN A 176 11.84 12.03 -9.71
CA GLN A 176 11.86 10.65 -10.19
C GLN A 176 11.17 10.52 -11.56
N ILE A 177 10.02 11.16 -11.75
CA ILE A 177 9.30 11.17 -13.03
C ILE A 177 10.18 11.78 -14.14
N ILE A 178 10.81 12.93 -13.89
CA ILE A 178 11.69 13.57 -14.87
C ILE A 178 12.93 12.71 -15.17
N ALA A 179 13.49 12.02 -14.18
CA ALA A 179 14.60 11.10 -14.40
C ALA A 179 14.19 9.92 -15.29
N TYR A 180 13.04 9.31 -14.99
CA TYR A 180 12.47 8.23 -15.79
C TYR A 180 12.16 8.66 -17.23
N LEU A 181 11.56 9.83 -17.42
CA LEU A 181 11.30 10.39 -18.76
C LEU A 181 12.59 10.67 -19.54
N LYS A 182 13.67 11.08 -18.87
CA LYS A 182 14.98 11.25 -19.52
C LYS A 182 15.57 9.92 -19.96
N GLU A 183 15.52 8.89 -19.12
CA GLU A 183 15.98 7.53 -19.49
C GLU A 183 15.18 6.96 -20.67
N LEU A 184 13.87 7.18 -20.71
CA LEU A 184 13.02 6.81 -21.84
C LEU A 184 13.31 7.59 -23.13
N GLN A 185 13.93 8.77 -23.04
CA GLN A 185 14.15 9.70 -24.16
C GLN A 185 15.60 9.76 -24.65
N GLU A 186 16.60 9.18 -23.98
CA GLU A 186 17.94 9.03 -24.57
C GLU A 186 17.93 8.23 -25.89
N THR A 187 16.80 7.59 -26.22
CA THR A 187 16.49 6.93 -27.49
C THR A 187 15.70 7.77 -28.50
N VAL A 188 15.22 8.98 -28.15
CA VAL A 188 14.42 9.85 -29.04
C VAL A 188 15.06 11.24 -29.12
N ASN A 189 15.69 11.50 -30.25
CA ASN A 189 16.30 12.80 -30.55
C ASN A 189 15.25 13.73 -31.20
N LYS A 190 15.26 15.04 -30.92
CA LYS A 190 14.35 15.98 -31.64
C LYS A 190 14.56 15.91 -33.15
N GLU A 191 15.78 15.61 -33.57
CA GLU A 191 16.12 15.30 -34.96
C GLU A 191 15.28 14.14 -35.52
N GLU A 192 14.98 13.10 -34.74
CA GLU A 192 14.16 11.97 -35.17
C GLU A 192 12.71 12.39 -35.46
N ILE A 193 12.15 13.32 -34.67
CA ILE A 193 10.81 13.87 -34.93
C ILE A 193 10.80 14.63 -36.27
N TYR A 194 11.80 15.49 -36.50
CA TYR A 194 11.93 16.22 -37.77
C TYR A 194 12.16 15.27 -38.95
N GLU A 195 13.04 14.27 -38.81
CA GLU A 195 13.26 13.26 -39.84
C GLU A 195 12.00 12.46 -40.18
N ILE A 196 11.22 12.06 -39.17
CA ILE A 196 9.96 11.33 -39.40
C ILE A 196 8.96 12.25 -40.11
N LYS A 197 8.88 13.54 -39.73
CA LYS A 197 8.03 14.52 -40.43
C LYS A 197 8.44 14.69 -41.90
N GLU A 198 9.73 14.85 -42.18
CA GLU A 198 10.24 14.96 -43.55
C GLU A 198 9.98 13.69 -44.37
N LYS A 199 10.21 12.51 -43.78
CA LYS A 199 9.90 11.20 -44.42
C LYS A 199 8.41 11.08 -44.70
N LEU A 200 7.56 11.49 -43.77
CA LEU A 200 6.12 11.44 -43.89
C LEU A 200 5.63 12.41 -44.99
N GLU A 201 6.14 13.63 -45.03
CA GLU A 201 5.83 14.61 -46.09
C GLU A 201 6.29 14.10 -47.47
N LYS A 202 7.45 13.45 -47.55
CA LYS A 202 7.94 12.85 -48.79
C LYS A 202 7.04 11.70 -49.24
N ILE A 203 6.66 10.80 -48.35
CA ILE A 203 5.77 9.68 -48.66
C ILE A 203 4.37 10.16 -49.03
N GLU A 204 3.86 11.21 -48.37
CA GLU A 204 2.58 11.82 -48.72
C GLU A 204 2.63 12.41 -50.14
N LYS A 205 3.72 13.11 -50.49
CA LYS A 205 3.97 13.56 -51.87
C LYS A 205 4.13 12.40 -52.86
N ASP A 206 4.82 11.33 -52.47
CA ASP A 206 5.00 10.15 -53.33
C ASP A 206 3.66 9.43 -53.56
N ILE A 207 2.76 9.43 -52.58
CA ILE A 207 1.37 8.93 -52.67
C ILE A 207 0.52 9.86 -53.55
N GLU A 208 0.63 11.19 -53.41
CA GLU A 208 -0.13 12.17 -54.19
C GLU A 208 0.28 12.21 -55.66
N ASN A 209 1.58 12.14 -55.95
CA ASN A 209 2.12 12.11 -57.31
C ASN A 209 2.07 10.71 -57.94
N PHE A 210 1.53 9.72 -57.22
CA PHE A 210 1.35 8.39 -57.75
C PHE A 210 0.26 8.42 -58.84
N GLU A 211 0.67 8.47 -60.12
CA GLU A 211 -0.24 8.47 -61.27
C GLU A 211 -0.98 7.12 -61.36
N ILE A 212 -2.15 7.07 -60.73
CA ILE A 212 -3.12 5.99 -60.89
C ILE A 212 -3.91 6.27 -62.18
N ALA A 213 -3.87 5.35 -63.15
CA ALA A 213 -4.61 5.47 -64.41
C ALA A 213 -6.10 5.80 -64.16
N GLU A 214 -6.69 6.72 -64.94
CA GLU A 214 -8.07 7.25 -64.76
C GLU A 214 -9.14 6.14 -64.60
N ASP A 215 -8.97 5.00 -65.27
CA ASP A 215 -9.92 3.88 -65.24
C ASP A 215 -9.70 2.89 -64.08
N TYR A 216 -8.68 3.09 -63.25
CA TYR A 216 -8.29 2.13 -62.20
C TYR A 216 -9.38 1.91 -61.16
N TYR A 217 -9.97 2.99 -60.62
CA TYR A 217 -11.03 2.87 -59.62
C TYR A 217 -12.26 2.17 -60.18
N GLN A 218 -12.58 2.42 -61.45
CA GLN A 218 -13.70 1.77 -62.15
C GLN A 218 -13.40 0.28 -62.40
N ILE A 219 -12.17 -0.07 -62.78
CA ILE A 219 -11.74 -1.46 -62.98
C ILE A 219 -11.72 -2.22 -61.65
N LYS A 220 -11.29 -1.58 -60.56
CA LYS A 220 -11.29 -2.15 -59.22
C LYS A 220 -12.70 -2.37 -58.70
N GLU A 221 -13.58 -1.37 -58.77
CA GLU A 221 -14.99 -1.52 -58.37
C GLU A 221 -15.65 -2.66 -59.15
N LYS A 222 -15.39 -2.76 -60.45
CA LYS A 222 -15.90 -3.84 -61.28
C LYS A 222 -15.32 -5.22 -60.90
N ALA A 223 -14.04 -5.30 -60.53
CA ALA A 223 -13.44 -6.55 -60.05
C ALA A 223 -13.99 -6.97 -58.66
N ASP A 224 -14.23 -6.01 -57.77
CA ASP A 224 -14.85 -6.24 -56.46
C ASP A 224 -16.33 -6.67 -56.64
N GLU A 225 -17.07 -6.06 -57.57
CA GLU A 225 -18.43 -6.45 -57.92
C GLU A 225 -18.48 -7.88 -58.48
N LEU A 226 -17.58 -8.23 -59.40
CA LEU A 226 -17.46 -9.60 -59.93
C LEU A 226 -17.08 -10.61 -58.83
N THR A 227 -16.30 -10.20 -57.83
CA THR A 227 -15.97 -11.05 -56.67
C THR A 227 -17.20 -11.34 -55.84
N LEU A 228 -18.05 -10.34 -55.59
CA LEU A 228 -19.32 -10.52 -54.88
C LEU A 228 -20.27 -11.42 -55.68
N GLN A 229 -20.42 -11.18 -56.98
CA GLN A 229 -21.26 -12.00 -57.86
C GLN A 229 -20.78 -13.46 -57.92
N LEU A 230 -19.47 -13.69 -57.97
CA LEU A 230 -18.89 -15.03 -57.98
C LEU A 230 -19.16 -15.75 -56.65
N ARG A 231 -19.01 -15.07 -55.51
CA ARG A 231 -19.35 -15.63 -54.20
C ARG A 231 -20.84 -15.98 -54.10
N ASP A 232 -21.72 -15.13 -54.61
CA ASP A 232 -23.16 -15.38 -54.64
C ASP A 232 -23.49 -16.59 -55.53
N SER A 233 -22.85 -16.70 -56.70
CA SER A 233 -22.98 -17.85 -57.58
C SER A 233 -22.43 -19.15 -56.97
N GLU A 234 -21.30 -19.11 -56.25
CA GLU A 234 -20.75 -20.27 -55.53
C GLU A 234 -21.65 -20.73 -54.38
N ASN A 235 -22.22 -19.76 -53.64
CA ASN A 235 -23.22 -20.04 -52.62
C ASN A 235 -24.47 -20.68 -53.24
N ARG A 236 -24.96 -20.14 -54.36
CA ARG A 236 -26.11 -20.70 -55.08
C ARG A 236 -25.84 -22.11 -55.59
N LEU A 237 -24.67 -22.34 -56.18
CA LEU A 237 -24.23 -23.67 -56.61
C LEU A 237 -24.18 -24.66 -55.44
N SER A 238 -23.69 -24.22 -54.29
CA SER A 238 -23.66 -25.02 -53.06
C SER A 238 -25.06 -25.37 -52.56
N MET A 239 -26.01 -24.43 -52.62
CA MET A 239 -27.42 -24.68 -52.30
C MET A 239 -28.05 -25.68 -53.28
N LEU A 240 -27.89 -25.47 -54.59
CA LEU A 240 -28.43 -26.36 -55.62
C LEU A 240 -27.88 -27.79 -55.48
N ARG A 241 -26.59 -27.95 -55.17
CA ARG A 241 -26.00 -29.28 -54.90
C ARG A 241 -26.57 -29.94 -53.65
N ARG A 242 -26.84 -29.17 -52.58
CA ARG A 242 -27.50 -29.70 -51.38
C ARG A 242 -28.92 -30.15 -51.69
N ASP A 243 -29.68 -29.35 -52.43
CA ASP A 243 -31.04 -29.69 -52.84
C ASP A 243 -31.04 -30.94 -53.73
N LEU A 244 -30.11 -31.03 -54.68
CA LEU A 244 -29.92 -32.22 -55.51
C LEU A 244 -29.65 -33.47 -54.65
N ASN A 245 -28.68 -33.39 -53.73
CA ASN A 245 -28.36 -34.51 -52.83
C ASN A 245 -29.56 -34.92 -51.97
N LEU A 246 -30.33 -33.97 -51.45
CA LEU A 246 -31.55 -34.26 -50.68
C LEU A 246 -32.60 -34.99 -51.54
N ARG A 247 -32.81 -34.55 -52.79
CA ARG A 247 -33.75 -35.21 -53.70
C ARG A 247 -33.27 -36.59 -54.13
N GLU A 248 -31.97 -36.77 -54.34
CA GLU A 248 -31.36 -38.08 -54.60
C GLU A 248 -31.46 -39.01 -53.39
N GLU A 249 -31.26 -38.51 -52.17
CA GLU A 249 -31.47 -39.25 -50.93
C GLU A 249 -32.93 -39.64 -50.73
N LEU A 250 -33.90 -38.77 -51.02
CA LEU A 250 -35.33 -39.14 -50.99
C LEU A 250 -35.65 -40.31 -51.94
N ILE A 251 -34.96 -40.42 -53.07
CA ILE A 251 -35.07 -41.58 -53.96
C ILE A 251 -34.35 -42.82 -53.38
N ARG A 252 -33.20 -42.64 -52.71
CA ARG A 252 -32.43 -43.76 -52.11
C ARG A 252 -33.08 -44.33 -50.84
N VAL A 253 -33.59 -43.48 -49.95
CA VAL A 253 -34.19 -43.83 -48.64
C VAL A 253 -35.63 -44.34 -48.80
N ASN A 254 -36.29 -44.08 -49.94
CA ASN A 254 -37.55 -44.76 -50.31
C ASN A 254 -37.40 -46.27 -50.61
N LYS A 255 -36.30 -46.90 -50.22
CA LYS A 255 -36.19 -48.37 -50.13
C LYS A 255 -36.81 -48.81 -48.82
N GLN A 256 -37.89 -49.59 -48.91
CA GLN A 256 -38.56 -50.33 -47.85
C GLN A 256 -37.66 -50.58 -46.62
N GLU A 257 -37.87 -49.85 -45.53
CA GLU A 257 -37.57 -50.42 -44.21
C GLU A 257 -38.77 -51.30 -43.83
N ASP A 258 -38.52 -52.60 -43.97
CA ASP A 258 -39.30 -53.80 -43.66
C ASP A 258 -40.58 -53.61 -42.83
N VAL A 259 -41.69 -53.38 -43.52
CA VAL A 259 -42.94 -54.02 -43.10
C VAL A 259 -42.90 -55.43 -43.69
N ASP A 260 -42.33 -56.39 -42.95
CA ASP A 260 -42.23 -57.81 -43.35
C ASP A 260 -43.61 -58.31 -43.80
N ILE A 261 -43.75 -58.43 -45.12
CA ILE A 261 -45.02 -58.74 -45.78
C ILE A 261 -45.51 -60.12 -45.31
N ASN A 262 -44.60 -61.05 -44.99
CA ASN A 262 -44.96 -62.37 -44.44
C ASN A 262 -45.48 -62.28 -42.99
N ARG A 263 -45.11 -61.23 -42.25
CA ARG A 263 -45.62 -60.97 -40.90
C ARG A 263 -47.00 -60.34 -40.95
N VAL A 264 -47.21 -59.38 -41.85
CA VAL A 264 -48.53 -58.80 -42.12
C VAL A 264 -49.49 -59.86 -42.65
N GLU A 265 -49.03 -60.74 -43.54
CA GLU A 265 -49.84 -61.84 -44.10
C GLU A 265 -50.18 -62.92 -43.06
N ARG A 266 -49.30 -63.17 -42.07
CA ARG A 266 -49.60 -64.05 -40.92
C ARG A 266 -50.63 -63.45 -39.98
N ILE A 267 -50.46 -62.18 -39.58
CA ILE A 267 -51.46 -61.46 -38.77
C ILE A 267 -52.79 -61.37 -39.53
N TYR A 268 -52.73 -61.16 -40.85
CA TYR A 268 -53.88 -61.13 -41.75
C TYR A 268 -54.62 -62.46 -41.80
N ASN A 269 -53.91 -63.60 -41.86
CA ASN A 269 -54.53 -64.91 -41.80
C ASN A 269 -55.09 -65.27 -40.41
N GLU A 270 -54.47 -64.79 -39.32
CA GLU A 270 -55.02 -64.93 -37.96
C GLU A 270 -56.29 -64.09 -37.74
N ALA A 271 -56.35 -62.89 -38.31
CA ALA A 271 -57.50 -61.98 -38.16
C ALA A 271 -58.63 -62.23 -39.19
N LYS A 272 -58.38 -63.05 -40.22
CA LYS A 272 -59.29 -63.33 -41.34
C LYS A 272 -60.64 -63.93 -40.93
N PHE A 273 -60.71 -64.58 -39.76
CA PHE A 273 -61.95 -65.16 -39.24
C PHE A 273 -62.84 -64.13 -38.50
N PHE A 274 -62.26 -62.99 -38.09
CA PHE A 274 -62.94 -61.97 -37.28
C PHE A 274 -63.10 -60.62 -38.00
N LEU A 275 -62.60 -60.49 -39.23
CA LEU A 275 -62.67 -59.24 -39.99
C LEU A 275 -63.68 -59.31 -41.14
N ASP A 276 -64.60 -58.36 -41.10
CA ASP A 276 -65.67 -58.11 -42.05
C ASP A 276 -65.14 -57.69 -43.44
N ASP A 277 -65.81 -58.07 -44.54
CA ASP A 277 -65.37 -57.88 -45.94
C ASP A 277 -65.03 -56.41 -46.29
N LYS A 278 -65.65 -55.46 -45.57
CA LYS A 278 -65.39 -54.02 -45.70
C LYS A 278 -63.97 -53.60 -45.27
N VAL A 279 -63.36 -54.27 -44.29
CA VAL A 279 -62.03 -53.91 -43.77
C VAL A 279 -60.92 -54.41 -44.71
N ILE A 280 -61.11 -55.57 -45.33
CA ILE A 280 -60.16 -56.15 -46.31
C ILE A 280 -60.04 -55.26 -47.54
N LYS A 281 -61.18 -54.86 -48.12
CA LYS A 281 -61.19 -53.92 -49.25
C LYS A 281 -60.59 -52.57 -48.90
N HIS A 282 -60.78 -52.09 -47.67
CA HIS A 282 -60.19 -50.83 -47.22
C HIS A 282 -58.66 -50.90 -47.13
N LEU A 283 -58.11 -52.00 -46.59
CA LEU A 283 -56.66 -52.20 -46.49
C LEU A 283 -55.99 -52.41 -47.85
N GLU A 284 -56.61 -53.15 -48.77
CA GLU A 284 -56.12 -53.28 -50.15
C GLU A 284 -56.13 -51.93 -50.88
N ALA A 285 -57.20 -51.15 -50.73
CA ALA A 285 -57.28 -49.79 -51.27
C ALA A 285 -56.19 -48.87 -50.67
N VAL A 286 -55.87 -49.02 -49.37
CA VAL A 286 -54.78 -48.28 -48.72
C VAL A 286 -53.42 -48.70 -49.28
N LYS A 287 -53.17 -49.99 -49.50
CA LYS A 287 -51.92 -50.50 -50.12
C LYS A 287 -51.75 -49.99 -51.54
N GLU A 288 -52.81 -50.01 -52.35
CA GLU A 288 -52.80 -49.52 -53.72
C GLU A 288 -52.61 -48.00 -53.76
N PHE A 289 -53.28 -47.26 -52.87
CA PHE A 289 -53.08 -45.82 -52.70
C PHE A 289 -51.63 -45.49 -52.33
N HIS A 290 -51.04 -46.22 -51.38
CA HIS A 290 -49.63 -46.05 -51.01
C HIS A 290 -48.70 -46.29 -52.21
N ASN A 291 -48.86 -47.41 -52.92
CA ASN A 291 -48.02 -47.71 -54.10
C ASN A 291 -48.12 -46.62 -55.18
N THR A 292 -49.34 -46.14 -55.45
CA THR A 292 -49.58 -45.09 -56.44
C THR A 292 -48.97 -43.75 -56.00
N LEU A 293 -49.08 -43.42 -54.71
CA LEU A 293 -48.48 -42.23 -54.10
C LEU A 293 -46.93 -42.29 -54.17
N PHE A 294 -46.34 -43.47 -53.95
CA PHE A 294 -44.89 -43.68 -54.03
C PHE A 294 -44.35 -43.50 -55.45
N GLU A 295 -44.98 -44.11 -56.45
CA GLU A 295 -44.55 -43.96 -57.85
C GLU A 295 -44.69 -42.50 -58.33
N ASN A 296 -45.77 -41.82 -57.94
CA ASN A 296 -45.95 -40.40 -58.25
C ASN A 296 -44.88 -39.51 -57.58
N ARG A 297 -44.53 -39.79 -56.31
CA ARG A 297 -43.45 -39.06 -55.61
C ARG A 297 -42.09 -39.30 -56.26
N LYS A 298 -41.80 -40.54 -56.66
CA LYS A 298 -40.55 -40.91 -57.32
C LYS A 298 -40.41 -40.27 -58.70
N LYS A 299 -41.50 -40.24 -59.48
CA LYS A 299 -41.54 -39.56 -60.79
C LYS A 299 -41.29 -38.06 -60.64
N LYS A 300 -42.00 -37.39 -59.72
CA LYS A 300 -41.82 -35.97 -59.45
C LYS A 300 -40.39 -35.63 -58.98
N ALA A 301 -39.83 -36.45 -58.09
CA ALA A 301 -38.45 -36.27 -57.62
C ALA A 301 -37.43 -36.40 -58.76
N LYS A 302 -37.63 -37.32 -59.72
CA LYS A 302 -36.75 -37.42 -60.90
C LYS A 302 -36.83 -36.20 -61.81
N GLU A 303 -38.03 -35.69 -62.07
CA GLU A 303 -38.22 -34.47 -62.87
C GLU A 303 -37.56 -33.26 -62.19
N GLU A 304 -37.70 -33.12 -60.87
CA GLU A 304 -37.02 -32.08 -60.09
C GLU A 304 -35.48 -32.22 -60.12
N ILE A 305 -34.95 -33.44 -60.06
CA ILE A 305 -33.51 -33.72 -60.19
C ILE A 305 -32.99 -33.30 -61.57
N GLU A 306 -33.69 -33.61 -62.66
CA GLU A 306 -33.28 -33.20 -64.01
C GLU A 306 -33.23 -31.68 -64.17
N ILE A 307 -34.17 -30.97 -63.53
CA ILE A 307 -34.17 -29.49 -63.49
C ILE A 307 -32.96 -28.99 -62.70
N LEU A 308 -32.73 -29.52 -61.49
CA LEU A 308 -31.59 -29.13 -60.64
C LEU A 308 -30.24 -29.37 -61.30
N ILE A 309 -30.07 -30.48 -62.04
CA ILE A 309 -28.84 -30.75 -62.80
C ILE A 309 -28.61 -29.69 -63.88
N LYS A 310 -29.66 -29.28 -64.61
CA LYS A 310 -29.56 -28.22 -65.61
C LYS A 310 -29.22 -26.87 -64.97
N GLU A 311 -29.86 -26.53 -63.85
CA GLU A 311 -29.58 -25.29 -63.11
C GLU A 311 -28.13 -25.26 -62.58
N ILE A 312 -27.64 -26.38 -62.05
CA ILE A 312 -26.25 -26.52 -61.60
C ILE A 312 -25.27 -26.28 -62.75
N GLU A 313 -25.55 -26.81 -63.94
CA GLU A 313 -24.65 -26.66 -65.08
C GLU A 313 -24.63 -25.23 -65.60
N ILE A 314 -25.78 -24.54 -65.63
CA ILE A 314 -25.87 -23.12 -65.94
C ILE A 314 -25.07 -22.29 -64.92
N GLU A 315 -25.22 -22.57 -63.62
CA GLU A 315 -24.53 -21.82 -62.57
C GLU A 315 -23.01 -22.04 -62.61
N LYS A 316 -22.54 -23.24 -62.93
CA LYS A 316 -21.11 -23.51 -63.16
C LYS A 316 -20.55 -22.69 -64.34
N GLN A 317 -21.25 -22.66 -65.47
CA GLN A 317 -20.84 -21.86 -66.63
C GLN A 317 -20.78 -20.37 -66.28
N ARG A 318 -21.72 -19.89 -65.47
CA ARG A 318 -21.71 -18.53 -64.95
C ARG A 318 -20.47 -18.26 -64.09
N ILE A 319 -20.16 -19.14 -63.13
CA ILE A 319 -18.94 -19.02 -62.30
C ILE A 319 -17.69 -18.97 -63.17
N GLU A 320 -17.56 -19.87 -64.15
CA GLU A 320 -16.39 -19.90 -65.05
C GLU A 320 -16.27 -18.61 -65.87
N SER A 321 -17.38 -18.05 -66.35
CA SER A 321 -17.39 -16.78 -67.08
C SER A 321 -16.98 -15.59 -66.20
N LEU A 322 -17.54 -15.49 -64.99
CA LEU A 322 -17.24 -14.45 -64.02
C LEU A 322 -15.78 -14.53 -63.56
N ASP A 323 -15.27 -15.74 -63.30
CA ASP A 323 -13.89 -15.97 -62.87
C ASP A 323 -12.90 -15.58 -63.98
N LYS A 324 -13.22 -15.89 -65.24
CA LYS A 324 -12.41 -15.51 -66.39
C LYS A 324 -12.39 -14.00 -66.64
N GLU A 325 -13.53 -13.32 -66.45
CA GLU A 325 -13.61 -11.87 -66.56
C GLU A 325 -12.87 -11.18 -65.42
N ARG A 326 -13.08 -11.63 -64.18
CA ARG A 326 -12.37 -11.15 -62.99
C ARG A 326 -10.86 -11.34 -63.12
N SER A 327 -10.42 -12.52 -63.54
CA SER A 327 -9.00 -12.84 -63.71
C SER A 327 -8.32 -11.95 -64.76
N LYS A 328 -9.01 -11.61 -65.85
CA LYS A 328 -8.50 -10.64 -66.84
C LYS A 328 -8.33 -9.24 -66.26
N LEU A 329 -9.30 -8.77 -65.46
CA LEU A 329 -9.21 -7.46 -64.80
C LEU A 329 -8.07 -7.45 -63.77
N LEU A 330 -7.92 -8.51 -62.97
CA LEU A 330 -6.84 -8.64 -62.00
C LEU A 330 -5.46 -8.71 -62.67
N GLN A 331 -5.33 -9.46 -63.75
CA GLN A 331 -4.07 -9.57 -64.51
C GLN A 331 -3.70 -8.23 -65.19
N TYR A 332 -4.69 -7.46 -65.62
CA TYR A 332 -4.50 -6.09 -66.10
C TYR A 332 -4.00 -5.15 -65.00
N LEU A 333 -4.58 -5.25 -63.78
CA LEU A 333 -4.13 -4.49 -62.61
C LEU A 333 -2.71 -4.88 -62.16
N GLU A 334 -2.37 -6.18 -62.20
CA GLU A 334 -1.06 -6.71 -61.81
C GLU A 334 0.06 -6.33 -62.80
N SER A 335 -0.25 -6.31 -64.10
CA SER A 335 0.69 -5.90 -65.16
C SER A 335 1.20 -4.46 -65.02
N LYS A 336 0.55 -3.65 -64.19
CA LYS A 336 0.92 -2.26 -63.91
C LYS A 336 1.77 -2.07 -62.65
N GLY A 337 2.08 -3.12 -61.86
CA GLY A 337 3.01 -3.08 -60.71
C GLY A 337 2.64 -2.15 -59.52
N ALA A 338 1.67 -1.28 -59.72
CA ALA A 338 1.42 -0.11 -58.89
C ALA A 338 0.70 -0.39 -57.57
N LEU A 339 -0.07 -1.49 -57.48
CA LEU A 339 -0.96 -1.75 -56.33
C LEU A 339 -0.23 -2.20 -55.08
N GLU A 340 0.75 -3.10 -55.21
CA GLU A 340 1.54 -3.54 -54.05
C GLU A 340 2.46 -2.42 -53.55
N GLU A 341 3.03 -1.62 -54.45
CA GLU A 341 3.86 -0.48 -54.09
C GLU A 341 3.05 0.62 -53.40
N TYR A 342 1.85 0.94 -53.90
CA TYR A 342 0.95 1.88 -53.25
C TYR A 342 0.52 1.44 -51.85
N ASN A 343 0.16 0.15 -51.68
CA ASN A 343 -0.19 -0.39 -50.36
C ASN A 343 1.02 -0.42 -49.39
N LYS A 344 2.25 -0.62 -49.89
CA LYS A 344 3.47 -0.51 -49.08
C LYS A 344 3.69 0.94 -48.62
N LEU A 345 3.50 1.92 -49.51
CA LEU A 345 3.59 3.34 -49.16
C LEU A 345 2.55 3.73 -48.10
N LEU A 346 1.30 3.29 -48.23
CA LEU A 346 0.24 3.55 -47.23
C LEU A 346 0.58 2.95 -45.86
N ARG A 347 1.03 1.68 -45.81
CA ARG A 347 1.43 1.04 -44.55
C ARG A 347 2.60 1.77 -43.90
N TYR A 348 3.61 2.13 -44.69
CA TYR A 348 4.78 2.82 -44.17
C TYR A 348 4.43 4.24 -43.68
N ARG A 349 3.52 4.95 -44.36
CA ARG A 349 2.94 6.21 -43.87
C ARG A 349 2.26 6.02 -42.51
N ASP A 350 1.42 5.00 -42.37
CA ASP A 350 0.69 4.76 -41.13
C ASP A 350 1.63 4.37 -39.97
N GLU A 351 2.68 3.59 -40.24
CA GLU A 351 3.75 3.29 -39.27
C GLU A 351 4.49 4.56 -38.82
N LEU A 352 4.92 5.39 -39.76
CA LEU A 352 5.58 6.67 -39.46
C LEU A 352 4.66 7.62 -38.71
N LYS A 353 3.37 7.67 -39.05
CA LYS A 353 2.36 8.49 -38.38
C LYS A 353 2.13 8.05 -36.94
N ASN A 354 1.98 6.75 -36.71
CA ASN A 354 1.83 6.20 -35.36
C ASN A 354 3.08 6.46 -34.52
N LYS A 355 4.27 6.28 -35.11
CA LYS A 355 5.54 6.58 -34.45
C LYS A 355 5.63 8.06 -34.11
N LEU A 356 5.30 8.96 -35.04
CA LEU A 356 5.29 10.41 -34.81
C LEU A 356 4.35 10.78 -33.66
N GLN A 357 3.14 10.23 -33.64
CA GLN A 357 2.15 10.50 -32.60
C GLN A 357 2.64 10.05 -31.21
N ASP A 358 3.29 8.90 -31.10
CA ASP A 358 3.88 8.41 -29.84
C ASP A 358 5.02 9.33 -29.36
N LEU A 359 5.90 9.76 -30.28
CA LEU A 359 6.99 10.68 -29.97
C LEU A 359 6.49 12.06 -29.54
N GLU A 360 5.52 12.64 -30.25
CA GLU A 360 4.91 13.94 -29.90
C GLU A 360 4.16 13.87 -28.57
N ALA A 361 3.47 12.76 -28.27
CA ALA A 361 2.82 12.56 -26.97
C ALA A 361 3.84 12.57 -25.82
N LYS A 362 4.98 11.87 -26.00
CA LYS A 362 6.08 11.85 -25.02
C LYS A 362 6.74 13.21 -24.84
N GLU A 363 6.92 13.98 -25.92
CA GLU A 363 7.46 15.34 -25.84
C GLU A 363 6.51 16.26 -25.05
N LYS A 364 5.20 16.17 -25.31
CA LYS A 364 4.18 16.94 -24.59
C LYS A 364 4.12 16.59 -23.09
N GLU A 365 4.23 15.31 -22.74
CA GLU A 365 4.28 14.91 -21.31
C GLU A 365 5.50 15.51 -20.61
N LYS A 366 6.67 15.51 -21.26
CA LYS A 366 7.88 16.14 -20.72
C LYS A 366 7.68 17.63 -20.49
N GLU A 367 7.18 18.37 -21.49
CA GLU A 367 6.93 19.81 -21.36
C GLU A 367 6.01 20.09 -20.17
N ARG A 368 4.93 19.31 -20.02
CA ARG A 368 4.03 19.40 -18.88
C ARG A 368 4.75 19.21 -17.54
N TYR A 369 5.59 18.18 -17.40
CA TYR A 369 6.31 17.96 -16.13
C TYR A 369 7.40 19.01 -15.89
N GLU A 370 8.01 19.57 -16.94
CA GLU A 370 8.93 20.70 -16.82
C GLU A 370 8.21 21.96 -16.33
N GLU A 371 6.99 22.23 -16.82
CA GLU A 371 6.12 23.30 -16.31
C GLU A 371 5.73 23.07 -14.85
N GLU A 372 5.24 21.87 -14.50
CA GLU A 372 4.88 21.51 -13.11
C GLU A 372 6.09 21.67 -12.17
N LYS A 373 7.31 21.34 -12.63
CA LYS A 373 8.55 21.58 -11.87
C LYS A 373 8.80 23.06 -11.60
N GLN A 374 8.60 23.94 -12.58
CA GLN A 374 8.78 25.39 -12.39
C GLN A 374 7.73 25.96 -11.44
N GLN A 375 6.47 25.51 -11.56
CA GLN A 375 5.40 25.90 -10.65
C GLN A 375 5.70 25.47 -9.20
N LEU A 376 6.13 24.22 -9.00
CA LEU A 376 6.52 23.73 -7.68
C LEU A 376 7.70 24.52 -7.09
N LYS A 377 8.65 24.95 -7.93
CA LYS A 377 9.75 25.82 -7.50
C LYS A 377 9.23 27.16 -6.97
N LEU A 378 8.28 27.79 -7.67
CA LEU A 378 7.66 29.05 -7.21
C LEU A 378 6.89 28.85 -5.89
N GLU A 379 6.19 27.72 -5.75
CA GLU A 379 5.47 27.37 -4.52
C GLU A 379 6.45 27.20 -3.33
N ILE A 380 7.58 26.51 -3.57
CA ILE A 380 8.67 26.38 -2.61
C ILE A 380 9.22 27.75 -2.24
N ASP A 381 9.62 28.59 -3.21
CA ASP A 381 10.22 29.90 -2.94
C ASP A 381 9.27 30.79 -2.11
N LYS A 382 7.97 30.75 -2.41
CA LYS A 382 6.94 31.44 -1.63
C LYS A 382 6.86 30.90 -0.19
N PHE A 383 6.93 29.59 -0.02
CA PHE A 383 6.93 28.96 1.30
C PHE A 383 8.21 29.24 2.10
N GLU A 384 9.39 29.29 1.46
CA GLU A 384 10.63 29.66 2.15
C GLU A 384 10.56 31.11 2.68
N LEU A 385 9.97 32.03 1.91
CA LEU A 385 9.69 33.41 2.38
C LEU A 385 8.71 33.45 3.55
N GLU A 386 7.70 32.58 3.55
CA GLU A 386 6.74 32.43 4.65
C GLU A 386 7.45 31.97 5.94
N LEU A 387 8.35 30.98 5.85
CA LEU A 387 9.16 30.49 6.97
C LEU A 387 10.08 31.57 7.54
N ILE A 388 10.71 32.39 6.69
CA ILE A 388 11.55 33.52 7.14
C ILE A 388 10.73 34.55 7.93
N LYS A 389 9.49 34.81 7.50
CA LYS A 389 8.58 35.70 8.25
C LYS A 389 8.16 35.07 9.57
N ALA A 390 7.77 33.79 9.57
CA ALA A 390 7.41 33.05 10.77
C ALA A 390 8.53 33.07 11.82
N SER A 391 9.79 32.90 11.38
CA SER A 391 10.97 32.96 12.25
C SER A 391 11.07 34.28 13.02
N LYS A 392 10.71 35.41 12.39
CA LYS A 392 10.70 36.72 13.06
C LYS A 392 9.54 36.84 14.05
N THR A 393 8.36 36.38 13.66
CA THR A 393 7.15 36.46 14.50
C THR A 393 7.25 35.57 15.75
N MET A 394 7.87 34.39 15.62
CA MET A 394 7.99 33.41 16.71
C MET A 394 9.17 33.67 17.67
N LYS A 395 9.98 34.73 17.46
CA LYS A 395 11.15 35.01 18.30
C LYS A 395 10.82 35.12 19.79
N SER A 396 9.68 35.74 20.13
CA SER A 396 9.23 35.86 21.54
C SER A 396 8.90 34.49 22.14
N GLN A 397 8.23 33.62 21.37
CA GLN A 397 7.91 32.26 21.78
C GLN A 397 9.18 31.42 21.99
N PHE A 398 10.13 31.48 21.05
CA PHE A 398 11.43 30.80 21.20
C PHE A 398 12.19 31.32 22.42
N GLY A 399 12.17 32.64 22.66
CA GLY A 399 12.75 33.24 23.85
C GLY A 399 12.13 32.73 25.15
N SER A 400 10.79 32.60 25.21
CA SER A 400 10.10 32.05 26.39
C SER A 400 10.48 30.59 26.66
N LEU A 401 10.56 29.75 25.62
CA LEU A 401 11.00 28.36 25.74
C LEU A 401 12.47 28.27 26.18
N ALA A 402 13.34 29.14 25.64
CA ALA A 402 14.73 29.24 26.04
C ALA A 402 14.88 29.63 27.52
N THR A 403 14.07 30.58 28.01
CA THR A 403 14.03 30.95 29.42
C THR A 403 13.60 29.77 30.30
N LYS A 404 12.52 29.06 29.96
CA LYS A 404 12.09 27.89 30.73
C LYS A 404 13.17 26.81 30.79
N PHE A 405 13.81 26.49 29.67
CA PHE A 405 14.94 25.55 29.67
C PHE A 405 16.08 26.04 30.56
N ARG A 406 16.41 27.33 30.48
CA ARG A 406 17.46 27.97 31.27
C ARG A 406 17.16 27.86 32.77
N ASP A 407 15.92 28.10 33.18
CA ASP A 407 15.48 28.03 34.58
C ASP A 407 15.66 26.64 35.19
N ILE A 408 15.39 25.58 34.41
CA ILE A 408 15.64 24.20 34.84
C ILE A 408 17.14 23.96 34.95
N SER A 409 17.90 24.29 33.90
CA SER A 409 19.35 24.04 33.84
C SER A 409 20.15 24.82 34.90
N ASN A 410 19.65 25.97 35.35
CA ASN A 410 20.28 26.79 36.39
C ASN A 410 20.33 26.11 37.76
N LYS A 411 19.54 25.05 37.97
CA LYS A 411 19.61 24.22 39.18
C LYS A 411 20.79 23.26 39.15
N PHE A 412 21.31 22.94 37.96
CA PHE A 412 22.38 21.95 37.77
C PHE A 412 23.76 22.57 37.57
N TYR A 413 23.83 23.76 36.96
CA TYR A 413 25.07 24.35 36.50
C TYR A 413 25.15 25.83 36.86
N GLU A 414 26.32 26.30 37.28
CA GLU A 414 26.60 27.73 37.50
C GLU A 414 26.37 28.57 36.24
N LYS A 415 26.72 27.99 35.07
CA LYS A 415 26.41 28.55 33.76
C LYS A 415 25.25 27.77 33.17
N PRO A 416 24.01 28.27 33.28
CA PRO A 416 22.85 27.56 32.77
C PRO A 416 22.88 27.46 31.24
N GLY A 417 22.31 26.36 30.76
CA GLY A 417 22.12 26.08 29.35
C GLY A 417 21.07 26.99 28.70
N TYR A 418 20.82 26.76 27.42
CA TYR A 418 19.76 27.41 26.67
C TYR A 418 19.20 26.47 25.62
N LEU A 419 17.93 26.67 25.27
CA LEU A 419 17.29 25.97 24.16
C LEU A 419 17.36 26.85 22.91
N ASP A 420 18.16 26.43 21.93
CA ASP A 420 18.28 27.11 20.65
C ASP A 420 17.19 26.59 19.72
N ILE A 421 16.31 27.49 19.24
CA ILE A 421 15.24 27.13 18.30
C ILE A 421 15.32 28.08 17.11
N ASP A 422 15.53 27.50 15.94
CA ASP A 422 15.55 28.20 14.67
C ASP A 422 14.60 27.56 13.66
N ILE A 423 14.18 28.33 12.66
CA ILE A 423 13.43 27.81 11.52
C ILE A 423 14.39 27.58 10.35
N ASN A 424 14.48 26.34 9.89
CA ASN A 424 15.14 25.98 8.66
C ASN A 424 14.22 26.28 7.47
N SER A 425 14.48 27.40 6.80
CA SER A 425 13.73 27.81 5.61
C SER A 425 14.01 26.95 4.37
N THR A 426 15.14 26.25 4.32
CA THR A 426 15.58 25.52 3.11
C THR A 426 14.89 24.17 2.92
N MET A 427 14.62 23.77 1.68
CA MET A 427 14.02 22.44 1.39
C MET A 427 14.98 21.23 1.50
N LYS A 428 16.27 21.45 1.82
CA LYS A 428 17.27 20.35 1.92
C LYS A 428 17.06 19.47 3.15
N ALA A 429 16.62 20.08 4.27
CA ALA A 429 16.45 19.41 5.54
C ALA A 429 15.02 18.88 5.70
N LYS A 430 14.88 17.65 6.22
CA LYS A 430 13.58 17.01 6.52
C LYS A 430 12.97 17.45 7.87
N TYR A 431 13.12 18.74 8.19
CA TYR A 431 12.59 19.37 9.41
C TYR A 431 12.39 20.86 9.18
N VAL A 432 11.50 21.49 9.95
CA VAL A 432 11.31 22.95 9.99
C VAL A 432 12.04 23.53 11.18
N TYR A 433 11.71 23.08 12.39
CA TYR A 433 12.31 23.62 13.60
C TYR A 433 13.63 22.91 13.89
N LYS A 434 14.73 23.64 13.91
CA LYS A 434 15.98 23.16 14.48
C LYS A 434 15.91 23.39 16.00
N ILE A 435 15.59 22.34 16.75
CA ILE A 435 15.50 22.37 18.21
C ILE A 435 16.80 21.79 18.76
N ASP A 436 17.63 22.63 19.38
CA ASP A 436 18.98 22.26 19.81
C ASP A 436 19.22 22.72 21.25
N PRO A 437 18.94 21.86 22.25
CA PRO A 437 19.31 22.12 23.63
C PRO A 437 20.83 22.18 23.76
N LYS A 438 21.35 23.19 24.47
CA LYS A 438 22.79 23.41 24.63
C LYS A 438 23.17 23.65 26.07
N ILE A 439 24.20 22.94 26.52
CA ILE A 439 24.83 23.10 27.84
C ILE A 439 26.35 23.21 27.64
N GLN A 440 27.03 23.99 28.48
CA GLN A 440 28.49 24.08 28.39
C GLN A 440 29.15 22.71 28.68
N ALA A 441 30.20 22.37 27.94
CA ALA A 441 30.92 21.09 28.05
C ALA A 441 30.06 19.85 27.71
N ASP A 442 29.11 20.00 26.78
CA ASP A 442 28.20 18.97 26.27
C ASP A 442 28.87 17.73 25.63
N GLU A 443 30.19 17.76 25.45
CA GLU A 443 30.98 16.60 25.02
C GLU A 443 31.15 15.56 26.14
N SER A 444 30.92 15.94 27.40
CA SER A 444 30.88 15.00 28.53
C SER A 444 29.61 14.16 28.48
N SER A 445 29.77 12.83 28.51
CA SER A 445 28.66 11.88 28.52
C SER A 445 27.64 12.17 29.63
N GLY A 446 28.11 12.54 30.84
CA GLY A 446 27.23 12.89 31.97
C GLY A 446 26.43 14.17 31.75
N ILE A 447 27.05 15.20 31.16
CA ILE A 447 26.37 16.45 30.82
C ILE A 447 25.33 16.22 29.71
N GLY A 448 25.67 15.38 28.72
CA GLY A 448 24.73 14.97 27.68
C GLY A 448 23.48 14.27 28.24
N MET A 449 23.63 13.41 29.26
CA MET A 449 22.50 12.78 29.93
C MET A 449 21.65 13.78 30.72
N MET A 450 22.26 14.71 31.46
CA MET A 450 21.50 15.74 32.17
C MET A 450 20.81 16.72 31.23
N LYS A 451 21.39 17.00 30.06
CA LYS A 451 20.72 17.74 28.99
C LYS A 451 19.45 17.03 28.50
N ILE A 452 19.49 15.70 28.34
CA ILE A 452 18.31 14.88 28.04
C ILE A 452 17.27 15.04 29.14
N PHE A 453 17.67 14.85 30.41
CA PHE A 453 16.76 15.00 31.55
C PHE A 453 16.09 16.39 31.57
N ILE A 454 16.87 17.47 31.42
CA ILE A 454 16.36 18.84 31.44
C ILE A 454 15.36 19.08 30.30
N TYR A 455 15.65 18.58 29.09
CA TYR A 455 14.74 18.68 27.96
C TYR A 455 13.45 17.88 28.18
N ASP A 456 13.57 16.65 28.67
CA ASP A 456 12.41 15.81 28.97
C ASP A 456 11.55 16.44 30.08
N MET A 457 12.16 17.06 31.09
CA MET A 457 11.44 17.82 32.13
C MET A 457 10.78 19.10 31.60
N LEU A 458 11.40 19.81 30.66
CA LEU A 458 10.76 20.94 29.98
C LEU A 458 9.50 20.47 29.22
N THR A 459 9.63 19.40 28.43
CA THR A 459 8.48 18.86 27.69
C THR A 459 7.39 18.33 28.61
N TYR A 460 7.74 17.76 29.77
CA TYR A 460 6.79 17.41 30.82
C TYR A 460 6.11 18.63 31.43
N ASP A 461 6.84 19.66 31.84
CA ASP A 461 6.28 20.88 32.44
C ASP A 461 5.24 21.54 31.51
N LEU A 462 5.54 21.59 30.21
CA LEU A 462 4.64 22.14 29.19
C LEU A 462 3.39 21.29 28.94
N ASN A 463 3.43 19.99 29.27
CA ASN A 463 2.40 19.00 28.89
C ASN A 463 2.05 18.06 30.06
N SER A 464 2.06 18.56 31.29
CA SER A 464 1.98 17.72 32.51
C SER A 464 0.72 16.85 32.56
N ASN A 465 -0.39 17.36 32.02
CA ASN A 465 -1.67 16.66 31.98
C ASN A 465 -1.82 15.66 30.82
N LEU A 466 -0.89 15.65 29.85
CA LEU A 466 -0.99 14.82 28.64
C LEU A 466 -0.90 13.33 28.98
N ILE A 467 0.23 12.91 29.55
CA ILE A 467 0.43 11.53 30.04
C ILE A 467 0.26 11.46 31.56
N GLY A 468 0.67 12.51 32.29
CA GLY A 468 0.57 12.59 33.75
C GLY A 468 1.79 12.07 34.51
N PHE A 469 2.69 11.34 33.86
CA PHE A 469 3.95 10.88 34.45
C PHE A 469 5.11 10.94 33.45
N SER A 470 6.33 10.84 33.96
CA SER A 470 7.55 10.67 33.17
C SER A 470 8.41 9.58 33.80
N SER A 471 9.22 8.91 32.98
CA SER A 471 10.06 7.83 33.43
C SER A 471 11.35 7.65 32.64
N HIS A 472 12.41 7.28 33.35
CA HIS A 472 13.74 7.07 32.79
C HIS A 472 14.39 5.80 33.32
N ASP A 473 15.12 5.11 32.45
CA ASP A 473 15.98 4.00 32.83
C ASP A 473 17.31 4.47 33.44
N ASN A 474 17.95 3.57 34.19
CA ASN A 474 19.27 3.71 34.79
C ASN A 474 20.37 4.20 33.85
N ILE A 475 20.26 3.93 32.54
CA ILE A 475 21.18 4.46 31.51
C ILE A 475 21.35 5.99 31.63
N LEU A 476 20.30 6.71 32.02
CA LEU A 476 20.35 8.16 32.21
C LEU A 476 21.37 8.59 33.30
N TYR A 477 21.56 7.77 34.33
CA TYR A 477 22.30 8.15 35.54
C TYR A 477 23.67 7.47 35.67
N ASP A 478 23.90 6.35 34.97
CA ASP A 478 25.10 5.52 35.16
C ASP A 478 26.43 6.29 35.00
N VAL A 479 26.47 7.28 34.11
CA VAL A 479 27.68 8.08 33.81
C VAL A 479 27.66 9.48 34.42
N VAL A 480 26.67 9.80 35.26
CA VAL A 480 26.44 11.15 35.81
C VAL A 480 27.04 11.26 37.22
N ASP A 481 27.59 12.44 37.56
CA ASP A 481 28.05 12.76 38.92
C ASP A 481 26.88 12.75 39.89
N GLU A 482 27.10 12.16 41.07
CA GLU A 482 26.08 11.91 42.08
C GLU A 482 25.37 13.20 42.55
N ARG A 483 26.07 14.36 42.55
CA ARG A 483 25.45 15.66 42.86
C ARG A 483 24.42 16.08 41.83
N GLN A 484 24.69 15.82 40.55
CA GLN A 484 23.74 16.12 39.47
C GLN A 484 22.54 15.18 39.50
N ILE A 485 22.76 13.90 39.84
CA ILE A 485 21.68 12.95 40.06
C ILE A 485 20.79 13.43 41.22
N ALA A 486 21.40 13.86 42.34
CA ALA A 486 20.65 14.40 43.48
C ALA A 486 19.77 15.58 43.07
N THR A 487 20.32 16.54 42.32
CA THR A 487 19.56 17.67 41.77
C THR A 487 18.44 17.21 40.84
N ALA A 488 18.67 16.22 39.97
CA ALA A 488 17.65 15.68 39.07
C ALA A 488 16.48 15.06 39.83
N LEU A 489 16.78 14.24 40.85
CA LEU A 489 15.77 13.57 41.66
C LEU A 489 15.00 14.58 42.54
N ASP A 490 15.69 15.55 43.16
CA ASP A 490 15.06 16.66 43.88
C ASP A 490 14.14 17.48 42.94
N TYR A 491 14.59 17.75 41.72
CA TYR A 491 13.79 18.45 40.72
C TYR A 491 12.54 17.65 40.38
N ALA A 492 12.69 16.38 40.01
CA ALA A 492 11.58 15.52 39.63
C ALA A 492 10.55 15.38 40.75
N LYS A 493 10.98 15.17 42.00
CA LYS A 493 10.10 15.05 43.17
C LYS A 493 9.20 16.28 43.38
N ASN A 494 9.69 17.47 43.04
CA ASN A 494 8.95 18.72 43.25
C ASN A 494 8.08 19.15 42.06
N ASN A 495 8.44 18.75 40.84
CA ASN A 495 7.86 19.31 39.62
C ASN A 495 7.05 18.28 38.81
N ALA A 496 7.25 16.98 39.05
CA ALA A 496 6.48 15.92 38.40
C ALA A 496 5.41 15.36 39.34
N SER A 497 4.17 15.24 38.84
CA SER A 497 3.08 14.58 39.58
C SER A 497 3.41 13.11 39.85
N GLN A 498 4.10 12.46 38.93
CA GLN A 498 4.64 11.12 39.09
C GLN A 498 5.89 10.97 38.20
N TYR A 499 7.03 10.70 38.82
CA TYR A 499 8.30 10.43 38.14
C TYR A 499 8.81 9.05 38.55
N ILE A 500 9.10 8.19 37.57
CA ILE A 500 9.51 6.80 37.81
C ILE A 500 10.88 6.58 37.20
N CYS A 501 11.87 6.19 37.98
CA CYS A 501 13.15 5.83 37.39
C CYS A 501 13.80 4.62 38.03
N SER A 502 14.61 3.94 37.23
CA SER A 502 15.51 2.90 37.73
C SER A 502 16.90 3.50 37.95
N ILE A 503 17.57 3.06 39.02
CA ILE A 503 18.91 3.53 39.38
C ILE A 503 19.71 2.42 40.06
N SER A 504 21.03 2.40 39.88
CA SER A 504 21.91 1.52 40.66
C SER A 504 22.00 1.99 42.11
N ASP A 505 22.10 1.05 43.06
CA ASP A 505 22.25 1.40 44.47
C ASP A 505 23.47 2.27 44.73
N THR A 506 24.61 2.00 44.09
CA THR A 506 25.81 2.83 44.23
C THR A 506 25.55 4.30 43.84
N LYS A 507 24.88 4.54 42.71
CA LYS A 507 24.53 5.90 42.28
C LYS A 507 23.48 6.54 43.19
N PHE A 508 22.53 5.75 43.66
CA PHE A 508 21.49 6.23 44.57
C PHE A 508 22.05 6.63 45.94
N GLN A 509 22.87 5.78 46.58
CA GLN A 509 23.49 6.09 47.86
C GLN A 509 24.37 7.34 47.76
N GLY A 510 25.16 7.44 46.69
CA GLY A 510 25.97 8.64 46.47
C GLY A 510 25.13 9.91 46.24
N ALA A 511 24.01 9.81 45.53
CA ALA A 511 23.11 10.95 45.34
C ALA A 511 22.41 11.37 46.65
N LEU A 512 22.07 10.42 47.52
CA LEU A 512 21.47 10.70 48.84
C LEU A 512 22.36 11.58 49.72
N GLU A 513 23.69 11.55 49.56
CA GLU A 513 24.60 12.42 50.32
C GLU A 513 24.42 13.91 50.00
N TYR A 514 23.87 14.23 48.82
CA TYR A 514 23.72 15.60 48.32
C TYR A 514 22.25 16.02 48.14
N ALA A 515 21.32 15.09 48.19
CA ALA A 515 19.91 15.37 47.98
C ALA A 515 19.30 16.11 49.19
N ASN A 516 18.43 17.08 48.93
CA ASN A 516 17.77 17.85 49.98
C ASN A 516 16.40 17.27 50.34
N LYS A 517 15.71 16.64 49.39
CA LYS A 517 14.33 16.20 49.55
C LYS A 517 14.12 14.73 49.24
N VAL A 518 15.08 14.07 48.58
CA VAL A 518 15.01 12.64 48.27
C VAL A 518 15.43 11.84 49.48
N ASP A 519 14.68 10.78 49.79
CA ASP A 519 14.98 9.88 50.89
C ASP A 519 14.67 8.41 50.54
N LYS A 520 14.97 7.48 51.45
CA LYS A 520 14.77 6.04 51.22
C LYS A 520 13.30 5.65 51.04
N ASN A 521 12.34 6.45 51.50
CA ASN A 521 10.92 6.17 51.27
C ASN A 521 10.51 6.42 49.82
N ASP A 522 11.35 7.08 49.01
CA ASP A 522 11.16 7.20 47.56
C ASP A 522 11.49 5.92 46.80
N VAL A 523 12.14 4.95 47.45
CA VAL A 523 12.37 3.61 46.89
C VAL A 523 11.08 2.80 46.99
N ILE A 524 10.43 2.60 45.84
CA ILE A 524 9.20 1.80 45.74
C ILE A 524 9.47 0.34 45.41
N LEU A 525 10.66 0.04 44.89
CA LEU A 525 11.08 -1.31 44.56
C LEU A 525 12.59 -1.47 44.74
N GLU A 526 12.97 -2.44 45.55
CA GLU A 526 14.36 -2.87 45.71
C GLU A 526 14.53 -4.26 45.11
N LEU A 527 15.45 -4.37 44.14
CA LEU A 527 15.77 -5.61 43.42
C LEU A 527 17.21 -6.03 43.70
N ASN A 528 17.43 -7.32 43.92
CA ASN A 528 18.75 -7.91 44.15
C ASN A 528 18.80 -9.37 43.69
N GLU A 529 19.93 -10.02 43.91
CA GLU A 529 20.19 -11.42 43.51
C GLU A 529 19.20 -12.43 44.12
N HIS A 530 18.57 -12.10 45.25
CA HIS A 530 17.56 -12.95 45.90
C HIS A 530 16.12 -12.50 45.63
N LYS A 531 15.92 -11.22 45.29
CA LYS A 531 14.62 -10.60 45.00
C LYS A 531 14.66 -9.94 43.62
N LYS A 532 14.56 -10.76 42.58
CA LYS A 532 14.52 -10.34 41.17
C LYS A 532 13.09 -10.01 40.76
N LEU A 533 12.92 -9.19 39.71
CA LEU A 533 11.59 -8.73 39.28
C LEU A 533 10.61 -9.89 39.00
N PHE A 534 11.06 -10.93 38.31
CA PHE A 534 10.26 -12.14 38.00
C PHE A 534 10.77 -13.39 38.73
N GLY A 535 11.70 -13.24 39.67
CA GLY A 535 12.43 -14.36 40.28
C GLY A 535 13.39 -15.10 39.33
N ILE A 536 13.77 -14.47 38.20
CA ILE A 536 14.74 -14.97 37.21
C ILE A 536 15.73 -13.88 36.82
N ASP A 537 16.85 -14.28 36.21
CA ASP A 537 17.80 -13.38 35.56
C ASP A 537 17.37 -13.02 34.13
N PHE A 538 17.71 -11.80 33.72
CA PHE A 538 17.41 -11.22 32.40
C PHE A 538 18.62 -11.03 31.51
#